data_AF-A0A527ZKL5-F1
#
_entry.id   AF-A0A527ZKL5-F1
#
_cell.length_a   1.000
_cell.length_b   1.000
_cell.length_c   1.000
_cell.angle_alpha   90.00
_cell.angle_beta   90.00
_cell.angle_gamma   90.00
#
_symmetry.space_group_name_H-M   'P 1'
#
loop_
_entity.id
_entity.type
_entity.pdbx_description
1 polymer ?
#
loop_
_entity_poly.entity_id
_entity_poly.type
_entity_poly.pdbx_seq_one_letter_code
_entity_poly.pdbx_strand_id
1 'polypeptide(L)'
;MKKTYVRLAATAAMLVSAATSAYADSLTLYCSADEAWCQQIKTTFEEKTGITVDMTRKSSGETYAQVRAEAGNPKGDVWWGGTGDPHLQAAEEGLTEEYTSPMRGELHDWAIKQAEAANNKTIGVYSGALGFGYNKDLLAKSNLPEPKCWADLTKPEYKGHIQMANPNSSGTAYTMLATMVQL
;
A
#
# COMPACT_ATOMS: atom_id res chain seq x y z
N MET A 1 11.69 -45.72 -70.95
CA MET A 1 10.88 -45.01 -69.95
C MET A 1 11.80 -44.45 -68.87
N LYS A 2 12.17 -43.17 -68.94
CA LYS A 2 13.03 -42.49 -67.95
C LYS A 2 12.12 -41.88 -66.87
N LYS A 3 12.25 -42.29 -65.61
CA LYS A 3 11.57 -41.64 -64.48
C LYS A 3 12.58 -40.75 -63.75
N THR A 4 12.39 -39.45 -63.90
CA THR A 4 13.16 -38.39 -63.24
C THR A 4 12.61 -38.21 -61.82
N TYR A 5 13.43 -38.45 -60.79
CA TYR A 5 13.07 -38.19 -59.40
C TYR A 5 13.42 -36.73 -59.06
N VAL A 6 12.39 -35.90 -58.89
CA VAL A 6 12.52 -34.54 -58.37
C VAL A 6 12.69 -34.63 -56.86
N ARG A 7 13.84 -34.19 -56.34
CA ARG A 7 14.09 -34.04 -54.90
C ARG A 7 13.41 -32.74 -54.43
N LEU A 8 12.37 -32.86 -53.61
CA LEU A 8 11.81 -31.72 -52.86
C LEU A 8 12.67 -31.53 -51.60
N ALA A 9 13.45 -30.46 -51.55
CA ALA A 9 14.09 -29.99 -50.32
C ALA A 9 13.07 -29.15 -49.55
N ALA A 10 12.62 -29.64 -48.39
CA ALA A 10 11.79 -28.88 -47.46
C ALA A 10 12.69 -28.04 -46.54
N THR A 11 12.73 -26.74 -46.77
CA THR A 11 13.41 -25.78 -45.90
C THR A 11 12.51 -25.50 -44.69
N ALA A 12 12.83 -26.07 -43.54
CA ALA A 12 12.17 -25.73 -42.28
C ALA A 12 12.68 -24.36 -41.78
N ALA A 13 11.85 -23.33 -41.88
CA ALA A 13 12.12 -22.04 -41.25
C ALA A 13 11.85 -22.15 -39.74
N MET A 14 12.91 -22.17 -38.93
CA MET A 14 12.80 -21.99 -37.48
C MET A 14 12.41 -20.54 -37.19
N LEU A 15 11.16 -20.33 -36.76
CA LEU A 15 10.74 -19.10 -36.11
C LEU A 15 11.35 -19.06 -34.71
N VAL A 16 12.46 -18.34 -34.57
CA VAL A 16 12.97 -17.92 -33.26
C VAL A 16 12.08 -16.79 -32.79
N SER A 17 11.05 -17.11 -32.00
CA SER A 17 10.31 -16.12 -31.23
C SER A 17 11.24 -15.58 -30.15
N ALA A 18 11.90 -14.46 -30.42
CA ALA A 18 12.53 -13.67 -29.38
C ALA A 18 11.42 -13.20 -28.42
N ALA A 19 11.42 -13.73 -27.20
CA ALA A 19 10.58 -13.24 -26.12
C ALA A 19 11.07 -11.83 -25.75
N THR A 20 10.54 -10.82 -26.43
CA THR A 20 10.60 -9.44 -25.93
C THR A 20 9.70 -9.39 -24.71
N SER A 21 10.29 -9.19 -23.53
CA SER A 21 9.55 -8.86 -22.31
C SER A 21 8.71 -7.62 -22.60
N ALA A 22 7.40 -7.79 -22.75
CA ALA A 22 6.47 -6.68 -22.83
C ALA A 22 6.40 -6.06 -21.42
N TYR A 23 7.01 -4.90 -21.23
CA TYR A 23 6.76 -4.07 -20.05
C TYR A 23 5.41 -3.39 -20.23
N ALA A 24 4.62 -3.28 -19.16
CA ALA A 24 3.39 -2.50 -19.19
C ALA A 24 3.72 -1.03 -19.41
N ASP A 25 2.99 -0.35 -20.31
CA ASP A 25 3.20 1.07 -20.60
C ASP A 25 2.81 1.98 -19.42
N SER A 26 1.93 1.50 -18.53
CA SER A 26 1.50 2.21 -17.32
C SER A 26 1.25 1.29 -16.12
N LEU A 27 1.21 1.88 -14.94
CA LEU A 27 0.93 1.27 -13.64
C LEU A 27 -0.11 2.11 -12.89
N THR A 28 -1.18 1.47 -12.40
CA THR A 28 -2.19 2.13 -11.55
C THR A 28 -1.86 1.92 -10.08
N LEU A 29 -1.56 3.01 -9.37
CA LEU A 29 -1.15 3.01 -7.96
C LEU A 29 -2.24 3.57 -7.06
N TYR A 30 -2.67 2.78 -6.08
CA TYR A 30 -3.43 3.27 -4.92
C TYR A 30 -2.46 3.61 -3.80
N CYS A 31 -2.32 4.90 -3.50
CA CYS A 31 -1.47 5.36 -2.41
C CYS A 31 -2.29 5.74 -1.17
N SER A 32 -1.84 5.29 0.00
CA SER A 32 -2.49 5.60 1.28
C SER A 32 -1.60 6.27 2.32
N ALA A 33 -0.42 6.73 1.91
CA ALA A 33 0.43 7.56 2.74
C ALA A 33 0.03 9.05 2.67
N ASP A 34 0.89 9.90 3.21
CA ASP A 34 0.82 11.35 2.97
C ASP A 34 1.08 11.66 1.48
N GLU A 35 0.40 12.69 0.97
CA GLU A 35 0.42 13.05 -0.45
C GLU A 35 1.83 13.33 -0.96
N ALA A 36 2.68 13.99 -0.17
CA ALA A 36 4.04 14.33 -0.60
C ALA A 36 4.88 13.07 -0.83
N TRP A 37 4.71 12.05 0.00
CA TRP A 37 5.37 10.75 -0.18
C TRP A 37 4.84 9.99 -1.40
N CYS A 38 3.52 10.01 -1.60
CA CYS A 38 2.88 9.41 -2.75
C CYS A 38 3.42 10.00 -4.07
N GLN A 39 3.46 11.33 -4.17
CA GLN A 39 3.99 12.04 -5.33
C GLN A 39 5.48 11.75 -5.53
N GLN A 40 6.28 11.76 -4.46
CA GLN A 40 7.71 11.46 -4.56
C GLN A 40 7.97 10.06 -5.12
N ILE A 41 7.22 9.05 -4.68
CA ILE A 41 7.36 7.68 -5.15
C ILE A 41 6.94 7.56 -6.60
N LYS A 42 5.80 8.16 -6.96
CA LYS A 42 5.31 8.22 -8.34
C LYS A 42 6.42 8.75 -9.25
N THR A 43 6.89 9.97 -9.01
CA THR A 43 7.88 10.64 -9.86
C THR A 43 9.19 9.86 -9.91
N THR A 44 9.71 9.41 -8.77
CA THR A 44 10.99 8.68 -8.73
C THR A 44 10.89 7.33 -9.47
N PHE A 45 9.74 6.66 -9.42
CA PHE A 45 9.53 5.40 -10.14
C PHE A 45 9.44 5.64 -11.65
N GLU A 46 8.68 6.65 -12.08
CA GLU A 46 8.57 7.05 -13.48
C GLU A 46 9.94 7.39 -14.07
N GLU A 47 10.74 8.21 -13.37
CA GLU A 47 12.09 8.60 -13.80
C GLU A 47 13.05 7.41 -13.94
N LYS A 48 12.97 6.43 -13.03
CA LYS A 48 13.89 5.28 -13.02
C LYS A 48 13.52 4.19 -14.03
N THR A 49 12.24 4.05 -14.33
CA THR A 49 11.73 2.90 -15.10
C THR A 49 11.19 3.27 -16.47
N GLY A 50 10.81 4.54 -16.66
CA GLY A 50 10.08 4.99 -17.86
C GLY A 50 8.61 4.55 -17.91
N ILE A 51 8.10 3.86 -16.89
CA ILE A 51 6.70 3.43 -16.80
C ILE A 51 5.87 4.58 -16.26
N THR A 52 4.77 4.92 -16.93
CA THR A 52 3.85 5.97 -16.47
C THR A 52 3.04 5.48 -15.26
N VAL A 53 2.83 6.32 -14.24
CA VAL A 53 2.08 5.93 -13.04
C VAL A 53 0.80 6.76 -12.88
N ASP A 54 -0.33 6.09 -13.01
CA ASP A 54 -1.67 6.62 -12.73
C ASP A 54 -1.98 6.43 -11.25
N MET A 55 -1.78 7.48 -10.46
CA MET A 55 -1.90 7.42 -9.01
C MET A 55 -3.21 8.04 -8.50
N THR A 56 -3.86 7.36 -7.57
CA THR A 56 -4.89 7.96 -6.71
C THR A 56 -4.48 7.88 -5.25
N ARG A 57 -4.85 8.89 -4.46
CA ARG A 57 -4.54 8.95 -3.03
C ARG A 57 -5.79 8.96 -2.18
N LYS A 58 -5.91 8.01 -1.25
CA LYS A 58 -7.02 7.88 -0.29
C LYS A 58 -6.53 7.31 1.04
N SER A 59 -7.26 7.54 2.14
CA SER A 59 -6.87 6.91 3.42
C SER A 59 -6.99 5.38 3.33
N SER A 60 -6.22 4.63 4.13
CA SER A 60 -6.16 3.17 3.99
C SER A 60 -7.50 2.46 4.17
N GLY A 61 -8.41 2.98 5.02
CA GLY A 61 -9.76 2.43 5.16
C GLY A 61 -10.61 2.64 3.90
N GLU A 62 -10.51 3.82 3.28
CA GLU A 62 -11.19 4.12 2.02
C GLU A 62 -10.63 3.31 0.85
N THR A 63 -9.30 3.14 0.79
CA THR A 63 -8.66 2.31 -0.24
C THR A 63 -9.06 0.84 -0.07
N TYR A 64 -9.09 0.32 1.15
CA TYR A 64 -9.60 -1.03 1.40
C TYR A 64 -11.04 -1.20 0.91
N ALA A 65 -11.92 -0.26 1.24
CA ALA A 65 -13.31 -0.30 0.78
C ALA A 65 -13.41 -0.28 -0.76
N GLN A 66 -12.56 0.50 -1.42
CA GLN A 66 -12.47 0.54 -2.89
C GLN A 66 -12.00 -0.81 -3.45
N VAL A 67 -10.86 -1.32 -2.97
CA VAL A 67 -10.28 -2.61 -3.43
C VAL A 67 -11.32 -3.73 -3.28
N ARG A 68 -12.02 -3.77 -2.16
CA ARG A 68 -13.09 -4.74 -1.91
C ARG A 68 -14.26 -4.59 -2.88
N ALA A 69 -14.70 -3.37 -3.15
CA ALA A 69 -15.78 -3.10 -4.10
C ALA A 69 -15.41 -3.46 -5.55
N GLU A 70 -14.13 -3.36 -5.88
CA GLU A 70 -13.59 -3.66 -7.21
C GLU A 70 -13.13 -5.12 -7.38
N ALA A 71 -13.28 -5.98 -6.37
CA ALA A 71 -12.73 -7.34 -6.37
C ALA A 71 -13.10 -8.20 -7.60
N GLY A 72 -14.30 -8.01 -8.16
CA GLY A 72 -14.75 -8.71 -9.37
C GLY A 72 -14.19 -8.14 -10.68
N ASN A 73 -13.61 -6.93 -10.65
CA ASN A 73 -13.00 -6.25 -11.79
C ASN A 73 -11.96 -5.21 -11.32
N PRO A 74 -10.80 -5.67 -10.79
CA PRO A 74 -9.81 -4.78 -10.18
C PRO A 74 -9.34 -3.67 -11.13
N LYS A 75 -9.16 -2.46 -10.61
CA LYS A 75 -8.68 -1.30 -11.39
C LYS A 75 -7.28 -0.84 -11.01
N GLY A 76 -6.72 -1.32 -9.90
CA GLY A 76 -5.39 -0.97 -9.43
C GLY A 76 -4.44 -2.15 -9.52
N ASP A 77 -3.15 -1.85 -9.72
CA ASP A 77 -2.09 -2.85 -9.78
C ASP A 77 -1.37 -2.98 -8.44
N VAL A 78 -1.16 -1.85 -7.74
CA VAL A 78 -0.41 -1.79 -6.48
C VAL A 78 -1.15 -0.91 -5.48
N TRP A 79 -1.26 -1.38 -4.24
CA TRP A 79 -1.63 -0.56 -3.10
C TRP A 79 -0.41 -0.31 -2.21
N TRP A 80 0.01 0.95 -2.09
CA TRP A 80 1.20 1.35 -1.34
C TRP A 80 0.90 2.28 -0.16
N GLY A 81 1.53 2.01 0.98
CA GLY A 81 1.41 2.81 2.20
C GLY A 81 0.06 2.66 2.90
N GLY A 82 -0.24 3.58 3.82
CA GLY A 82 -1.33 3.43 4.78
C GLY A 82 -0.95 2.64 6.03
N THR A 83 -1.95 2.38 6.88
CA THR A 83 -1.78 1.52 8.08
C THR A 83 -1.79 0.05 7.69
N GLY A 84 -1.18 -0.82 8.51
CA GLY A 84 -1.06 -2.25 8.22
C GLY A 84 -2.38 -3.03 8.29
N ASP A 85 -3.30 -2.65 9.20
CA ASP A 85 -4.51 -3.43 9.48
C ASP A 85 -5.40 -3.65 8.23
N PRO A 86 -5.72 -2.61 7.41
CA PRO A 86 -6.53 -2.80 6.22
C PRO A 86 -5.86 -3.66 5.14
N HIS A 87 -4.52 -3.69 5.09
CA HIS A 87 -3.77 -4.58 4.19
C HIS A 87 -3.84 -6.04 4.65
N LEU A 88 -3.73 -6.29 5.96
CA LEU A 88 -3.91 -7.63 6.54
C LEU A 88 -5.32 -8.15 6.28
N GLN A 89 -6.32 -7.29 6.47
CA GLN A 89 -7.71 -7.65 6.18
C GLN A 89 -7.94 -7.96 4.69
N ALA A 90 -7.38 -7.14 3.79
CA ALA A 90 -7.47 -7.40 2.36
C ALA A 90 -6.83 -8.73 1.97
N ALA A 91 -5.69 -9.07 2.56
CA ALA A 91 -5.02 -10.36 2.36
C ALA A 91 -5.88 -11.54 2.85
N GLU A 92 -6.47 -11.43 4.04
CA GLU A 92 -7.37 -12.45 4.62
C GLU A 92 -8.60 -12.68 3.74
N GLU A 93 -9.18 -11.61 3.18
CA GLU A 93 -10.31 -11.68 2.26
C GLU A 93 -9.93 -12.11 0.83
N GLY A 94 -8.63 -12.36 0.57
CA GLY A 94 -8.15 -12.78 -0.75
C GLY A 94 -8.19 -11.70 -1.82
N LEU A 95 -8.15 -10.43 -1.43
CA LEU A 95 -8.20 -9.27 -2.32
C LEU A 95 -6.84 -8.85 -2.86
N THR A 96 -5.75 -9.40 -2.32
CA THR A 96 -4.38 -9.15 -2.76
C THR A 96 -3.65 -10.44 -3.10
N GLU A 97 -2.67 -10.32 -4.00
CA GLU A 97 -1.90 -11.43 -4.54
C GLU A 97 -0.62 -11.67 -3.75
N GLU A 98 -0.18 -12.93 -3.74
CA GLU A 98 1.09 -13.30 -3.13
C GLU A 98 2.26 -12.76 -3.96
N TYR A 99 3.18 -12.05 -3.31
CA TYR A 99 4.43 -11.63 -3.95
C TYR A 99 5.58 -11.54 -2.96
N THR A 100 6.72 -12.13 -3.33
CA THR A 100 7.97 -12.01 -2.56
C THR A 100 9.01 -11.27 -3.38
N SER A 101 9.34 -10.04 -2.96
CA SER A 101 10.41 -9.26 -3.57
C SER A 101 11.78 -9.93 -3.35
N PRO A 102 12.68 -9.93 -4.35
CA PRO A 102 14.08 -10.31 -4.16
C PRO A 102 14.79 -9.49 -3.06
N MET A 103 14.33 -8.27 -2.79
CA MET A 103 14.86 -7.38 -1.74
C MET A 103 14.29 -7.69 -0.35
N ARG A 104 13.43 -8.70 -0.19
CA ARG A 104 12.80 -9.03 1.11
C ARG A 104 13.83 -9.21 2.22
N GLY A 105 14.99 -9.78 1.90
CA GLY A 105 16.08 -10.00 2.86
C GLY A 105 16.70 -8.72 3.43
N GLU A 106 16.40 -7.56 2.86
CA GLU A 106 16.89 -6.25 3.33
C GLU A 106 15.93 -5.60 4.33
N LEU A 107 14.74 -6.15 4.54
CA LEU A 107 13.72 -5.59 5.42
C LEU A 107 13.91 -6.01 6.87
N HIS A 108 13.37 -5.20 7.78
CA HIS A 108 13.36 -5.49 9.20
C HIS A 108 12.40 -6.62 9.58
N ASP A 109 12.70 -7.34 10.66
CA ASP A 109 11.89 -8.45 11.20
C ASP A 109 10.40 -8.12 11.36
N TRP A 110 10.05 -6.88 11.75
CA TRP A 110 8.65 -6.48 11.91
C TRP A 110 7.88 -6.49 10.59
N ALA A 111 8.55 -6.14 9.47
CA ALA A 111 7.94 -6.17 8.14
C ALA A 111 7.79 -7.62 7.65
N ILE A 112 8.77 -8.47 7.95
CA ILE A 112 8.75 -9.90 7.64
C ILE A 112 7.59 -10.60 8.35
N LYS A 113 7.41 -10.35 9.65
CA LYS A 113 6.31 -10.91 10.44
C LYS A 113 4.94 -10.52 9.91
N GLN A 114 4.76 -9.25 9.49
CA GLN A 114 3.50 -8.80 8.89
C GLN A 114 3.22 -9.56 7.58
N ALA A 115 4.25 -9.73 6.74
CA ALA A 115 4.09 -10.48 5.49
C ALA A 115 3.78 -11.95 5.72
N GLU A 116 4.45 -12.60 6.69
CA GLU A 116 4.16 -13.99 7.07
C GLU A 116 2.73 -14.16 7.58
N ALA A 117 2.25 -13.25 8.43
CA ALA A 117 0.87 -13.26 8.91
C ALA A 117 -0.16 -13.11 7.78
N ALA A 118 0.24 -12.51 6.66
CA ALA A 118 -0.59 -12.32 5.47
C ALA A 118 -0.34 -13.33 4.35
N ASN A 119 0.43 -14.41 4.58
CA ASN A 119 0.86 -15.34 3.53
C ASN A 119 1.51 -14.62 2.32
N ASN A 120 2.35 -13.63 2.60
CA ASN A 120 3.05 -12.77 1.62
C ASN A 120 2.14 -12.02 0.64
N LYS A 121 0.87 -11.80 1.00
CA LYS A 121 -0.09 -10.98 0.24
C LYS A 121 -0.05 -9.48 0.59
N THR A 122 0.80 -9.10 1.53
CA THR A 122 1.20 -7.71 1.82
C THR A 122 2.58 -7.71 2.47
N ILE A 123 3.24 -6.55 2.52
CA ILE A 123 4.53 -6.39 3.18
C ILE A 123 4.66 -5.00 3.81
N GLY A 124 5.28 -4.94 4.99
CA GLY A 124 5.57 -3.68 5.67
C GLY A 124 6.68 -2.89 4.97
N VAL A 125 6.41 -1.64 4.62
CA VAL A 125 7.38 -0.75 3.93
C VAL A 125 7.86 0.43 4.80
N TYR A 126 7.12 0.76 5.85
CA TYR A 126 7.53 1.69 6.90
C TYR A 126 6.84 1.35 8.23
N SER A 127 7.36 1.89 9.32
CA SER A 127 6.74 1.81 10.65
C SER A 127 6.57 3.22 11.22
N GLY A 128 5.43 3.48 11.88
CA GLY A 128 5.11 4.76 12.49
C GLY A 128 4.63 4.57 13.92
N ALA A 129 5.15 5.39 14.83
CA ALA A 129 4.70 5.39 16.23
C ALA A 129 3.38 6.15 16.37
N LEU A 130 2.41 5.54 17.06
CA LEU A 130 1.17 6.21 17.41
C LEU A 130 1.38 7.15 18.61
N GLY A 131 0.92 8.39 18.48
CA GLY A 131 1.00 9.40 19.53
C GLY A 131 -0.01 10.53 19.29
N PHE A 132 0.04 11.54 20.14
CA PHE A 132 -0.67 12.79 19.93
C PHE A 132 0.32 13.96 19.90
N GLY A 133 0.05 14.93 19.03
CA GLY A 133 0.69 16.24 19.05
C GLY A 133 -0.27 17.27 19.64
N TYR A 134 0.28 18.34 20.21
CA TYR A 134 -0.51 19.46 20.73
C TYR A 134 0.08 20.79 20.24
N ASN A 135 -0.79 21.78 20.07
CA ASN A 135 -0.38 23.14 19.72
C ASN A 135 -0.21 23.97 21.00
N LYS A 136 1.04 24.35 21.30
CA LYS A 136 1.40 25.09 22.51
C LYS A 136 0.65 26.42 22.64
N ASP A 137 0.47 27.14 21.53
CA ASP A 137 -0.18 28.45 21.53
C ASP A 137 -1.68 28.32 21.78
N LEU A 138 -2.33 27.28 21.23
CA LEU A 138 -3.74 27.00 21.50
C LEU A 138 -3.97 26.58 22.94
N LEU A 139 -3.10 25.75 23.52
CA LEU A 139 -3.19 25.40 24.94
C LEU A 139 -3.04 26.63 25.83
N ALA A 140 -2.03 27.47 25.57
CA ALA A 140 -1.81 28.70 26.33
C ALA A 140 -3.00 29.66 26.22
N LYS A 141 -3.53 29.87 25.01
CA LYS A 141 -4.69 30.74 24.75
C LYS A 141 -5.96 30.25 25.46
N SER A 142 -6.13 28.93 25.59
CA SER A 142 -7.27 28.31 26.26
C SER A 142 -7.02 28.00 27.73
N ASN A 143 -5.88 28.41 28.30
CA ASN A 143 -5.45 28.11 29.67
C ASN A 143 -5.54 26.61 30.02
N LEU A 144 -5.15 25.76 29.08
CA LEU A 144 -5.16 24.30 29.21
C LEU A 144 -3.77 23.78 29.59
N PRO A 145 -3.69 22.76 30.48
CA PRO A 145 -2.43 22.12 30.80
C PRO A 145 -1.87 21.35 29.60
N GLU A 146 -0.57 21.10 29.59
CA GLU A 146 0.05 20.20 28.63
C GLU A 146 -0.29 18.73 28.96
N PRO A 147 -0.91 17.97 28.03
CA PRO A 147 -1.19 16.56 28.26
C PRO A 147 0.10 15.73 28.23
N LYS A 148 0.26 14.84 29.20
CA LYS A 148 1.46 14.00 29.38
C LYS A 148 1.22 12.54 29.00
N CYS A 149 -0.03 12.11 29.02
CA CYS A 149 -0.43 10.74 28.69
C CYS A 149 -1.83 10.70 28.06
N TRP A 150 -2.19 9.54 27.51
CA TRP A 150 -3.52 9.32 26.91
C TRP A 150 -4.67 9.57 27.89
N ALA A 151 -4.50 9.24 29.17
CA ALA A 151 -5.50 9.46 30.20
C ALA A 151 -5.80 10.96 30.40
N ASP A 152 -4.81 11.85 30.21
CA ASP A 152 -5.03 13.29 30.33
C ASP A 152 -6.04 13.80 29.32
N LEU A 153 -6.07 13.24 28.11
CA LEU A 153 -6.99 13.64 27.05
C LEU A 153 -8.47 13.38 27.39
N THR A 154 -8.75 12.58 28.42
CA THR A 154 -10.12 12.31 28.89
C THR A 154 -10.61 13.34 29.90
N LYS A 155 -9.73 14.21 30.40
CA LYS A 155 -10.07 15.19 31.42
C LYS A 155 -11.07 16.23 30.89
N PRO A 156 -12.00 16.71 31.73
CA PRO A 156 -13.04 17.66 31.31
C PRO A 156 -12.50 18.96 30.69
N GLU A 157 -11.30 19.40 31.08
CA GLU A 157 -10.67 20.61 30.53
C GLU A 157 -10.40 20.53 29.02
N TYR A 158 -10.16 19.33 28.46
CA TYR A 158 -9.93 19.16 27.02
C TYR A 158 -11.21 19.00 26.19
N LYS A 159 -12.39 19.10 26.81
CA LYS A 159 -13.67 18.97 26.10
C LYS A 159 -13.78 20.00 24.98
N GLY A 160 -13.94 19.53 23.74
CA GLY A 160 -14.01 20.38 22.55
C GLY A 160 -12.65 20.81 21.97
N HIS A 161 -11.54 20.35 22.56
CA HIS A 161 -10.17 20.70 22.13
C HIS A 161 -9.41 19.54 21.49
N ILE A 162 -10.01 18.37 21.37
CA ILE A 162 -9.39 17.17 20.80
C ILE A 162 -10.06 16.84 19.47
N GLN A 163 -9.25 16.48 18.48
CA GLN A 163 -9.70 15.99 17.19
C GLN A 163 -9.10 14.62 16.92
N MET A 164 -9.89 13.76 16.30
CA MET A 164 -9.49 12.45 15.82
C MET A 164 -10.24 12.18 14.51
N ALA A 165 -9.59 11.48 13.59
CA ALA A 165 -10.24 11.05 12.36
C ALA A 165 -11.33 9.99 12.64
N ASN A 166 -12.22 9.76 11.67
CA ASN A 166 -13.25 8.74 11.78
C ASN A 166 -12.65 7.35 11.51
N PRO A 167 -12.74 6.38 12.44
CA PRO A 167 -12.15 5.04 12.26
C PRO A 167 -12.81 4.21 11.14
N ASN A 168 -13.99 4.61 10.64
CA ASN A 168 -14.62 3.93 9.50
C ASN A 168 -13.91 4.20 8.16
N SER A 169 -13.19 5.32 8.05
CA SER A 169 -12.49 5.71 6.82
C SER A 169 -10.98 5.84 7.02
N SER A 170 -10.55 6.24 8.22
CA SER A 170 -9.14 6.45 8.54
C SER A 170 -8.52 5.23 9.21
N GLY A 171 -7.49 4.68 8.57
CA GLY A 171 -6.69 3.62 9.16
C GLY A 171 -6.00 4.05 10.46
N THR A 172 -5.48 5.29 10.53
CA THR A 172 -4.83 5.79 11.76
C THR A 172 -5.80 5.83 12.94
N ALA A 173 -7.05 6.23 12.70
CA ALA A 173 -8.07 6.22 13.74
C ALA A 173 -8.46 4.79 14.15
N TYR A 174 -8.51 3.85 13.19
CA TYR A 174 -8.68 2.43 13.50
C TYR A 174 -7.51 1.89 14.34
N THR A 175 -6.26 2.14 13.93
CA THR A 175 -5.06 1.74 14.69
C THR A 175 -5.09 2.33 16.10
N MET A 176 -5.51 3.59 16.27
CA MET A 176 -5.69 4.19 17.60
C MET A 176 -6.74 3.43 18.42
N LEU A 177 -7.92 3.18 17.85
CA LEU A 177 -8.99 2.46 18.53
C LEU A 177 -8.53 1.06 18.95
N ALA A 178 -7.93 0.30 18.02
CA ALA A 178 -7.40 -1.04 18.28
C ALA A 178 -6.34 -1.02 19.39
N THR A 179 -5.41 -0.06 19.34
CA THR A 179 -4.39 0.12 20.39
C THR A 179 -5.03 0.36 21.75
N MET A 180 -5.99 1.27 21.85
CA MET A 180 -6.64 1.59 23.14
C MET A 180 -7.45 0.43 23.72
N VAL A 181 -7.93 -0.50 22.89
CA VAL A 181 -8.66 -1.70 23.33
C VAL A 181 -7.71 -2.83 23.74
N GLN A 182 -6.50 -2.86 23.19
CA GLN A 182 -5.51 -3.91 23.41
C GLN A 182 -4.50 -3.59 24.52
N LEU A 183 -4.40 -2.33 24.95
CA LEU A 183 -3.64 -1.88 26.13
C LEU A 183 -4.38 -2.22 27.43
#